data_AF-A0A7C6IUN5-F1
#
_entry.id   AF-A0A7C6IUN5-F1
#
_cell.length_a   1.000
_cell.length_b   1.000
_cell.length_c   1.000
_cell.angle_alpha   90.00
_cell.angle_beta   90.00
_cell.angle_gamma   90.00
#
_symmetry.space_group_name_H-M   'P 1'
#
loop_
_entity.id
_entity.type
_entity.pdbx_description
1 polymer ?
#
loop_
_entity_poly.entity_id
_entity_poly.type
_entity_poly.pdbx_seq_one_letter_code
_entity_poly.pdbx_strand_id
1 'polypeptide(L)'
;NAYLPCNYHFGDISINDCCYIQKALLEILIKQDIVPEKIAIFTTEYAYKSNWIENKFDSSRPGLKEELYNMSEKIGFQVENIFIPEGYNEDELWEIFKNILNELEENDEIILDITHSFRYLPMLTFIVINYARIVKKCSLKAVYYGAFEVLGPKSNVKDLPIEKRNAPVFDLTPFIDLFDWTIAIDRYLETGDASNVENLTLSEIKKINKEINKSILDTKTDPSILFKDPKSLKNLSDSMKKFSDIVFTCRGSELTNAISLLKKNIDNVLENTIHERIKPLSPIMDMLKKRFEKFSFSDEYINVIETAKWCYDNKMYQQGLTILEEGLINYVCDKWNLDKFDKDQRNLVAAYTHIVNRNNIDAHYEFFEMEPKKANDLFTLLYNIGDLRNDINHAGWRKKAARISTFESSLKDFINRAEAIIYERSSPDSNSTEKQMLLIFSHKLTARQRQEIIEKFKISKFIKPDPDLLNKWANIPPDLENLKEYLADIIKWIDCSGKPGDYALIQGDFGATVLIVDYCISKGITPVYATSQRKVIEEKSGETIKISREFKHMMFREYQFFRN
;
A
#
# COMPACT_ATOMS: atom_id res chain seq x y z
N ASN A 1 37.56 16.22 18.10
CA ASN A 1 38.40 15.01 18.11
C ASN A 1 39.38 15.07 16.95
N ALA A 2 40.62 14.56 17.09
CA ALA A 2 41.51 14.44 15.92
C ALA A 2 40.90 13.50 14.86
N TYR A 3 41.03 13.81 13.57
CA TYR A 3 40.61 12.93 12.49
C TYR A 3 41.82 12.23 11.88
N LEU A 4 41.84 10.90 11.90
CA LEU A 4 42.95 10.14 11.33
C LEU A 4 42.82 10.11 9.81
N PRO A 5 43.94 10.12 9.07
CA PRO A 5 43.87 9.87 7.65
C PRO A 5 43.40 8.46 7.33
N CYS A 6 42.60 8.39 6.28
CA CYS A 6 42.14 7.17 5.64
C CYS A 6 41.94 7.41 4.14
N ASN A 7 41.64 6.33 3.40
CA ASN A 7 41.25 6.39 2.00
C ASN A 7 39.73 6.27 1.94
N TYR A 8 39.05 7.36 1.62
CA TYR A 8 37.60 7.35 1.45
C TYR A 8 37.26 6.87 0.05
N HIS A 9 36.32 5.94 -0.07
CA HIS A 9 35.90 5.42 -1.37
C HIS A 9 34.38 5.44 -1.55
N PHE A 10 33.95 5.85 -2.74
CA PHE A 10 32.56 5.85 -3.18
C PHE A 10 32.47 5.23 -4.57
N GLY A 11 31.88 4.03 -4.66
CA GLY A 11 31.93 3.22 -5.87
C GLY A 11 33.38 2.95 -6.28
N ASP A 12 33.74 3.36 -7.50
CA ASP A 12 35.08 3.17 -8.07
C ASP A 12 36.01 4.39 -7.84
N ILE A 13 35.52 5.45 -7.21
CA ILE A 13 36.31 6.65 -6.88
C ILE A 13 36.89 6.51 -5.47
N SER A 14 38.21 6.69 -5.34
CA SER A 14 38.91 6.73 -4.05
C SER A 14 39.69 8.03 -3.89
N ILE A 15 39.62 8.63 -2.69
CA ILE A 15 40.42 9.76 -2.26
C ILE A 15 41.34 9.25 -1.16
N ASN A 16 42.64 9.18 -1.46
CA ASN A 16 43.62 8.57 -0.57
C ASN A 16 44.20 9.59 0.41
N ASP A 17 44.62 9.10 1.57
CA ASP A 17 45.30 9.88 2.62
C ASP A 17 44.60 11.20 3.00
N CYS A 18 43.31 11.10 3.34
CA CYS A 18 42.48 12.24 3.67
C CYS A 18 42.05 12.20 5.15
N CYS A 19 42.26 13.30 5.88
CA CYS A 19 41.79 13.45 7.26
C CYS A 19 40.30 13.81 7.35
N TYR A 20 39.74 14.48 6.34
CA TYR A 20 38.41 15.08 6.42
C TYR A 20 37.49 14.54 5.33
N ILE A 21 36.44 13.85 5.74
CA ILE A 21 35.40 13.37 4.82
C ILE A 21 34.80 14.51 3.99
N GLN A 22 34.68 15.73 4.53
CA GLN A 22 34.13 16.88 3.80
C GLN A 22 34.94 17.19 2.54
N LYS A 23 36.28 17.15 2.65
CA LYS A 23 37.18 17.31 1.51
C LYS A 23 37.03 16.15 0.53
N ALA A 24 37.09 14.91 1.03
CA ALA A 24 37.01 13.73 0.18
C ALA A 24 35.67 13.63 -0.58
N LEU A 25 34.56 13.90 0.10
CA LEU A 25 33.21 13.92 -0.48
C LEU A 25 33.12 15.00 -1.57
N LEU A 26 33.65 16.19 -1.33
CA LEU A 26 33.66 17.25 -2.32
C LEU A 26 34.46 16.86 -3.57
N GLU A 27 35.66 16.28 -3.41
CA GLU A 27 36.44 15.76 -4.53
C GLU A 27 35.71 14.65 -5.29
N ILE A 28 34.99 13.77 -4.59
CA ILE A 28 34.14 12.73 -5.21
C ILE A 28 33.03 13.37 -6.04
N LEU A 29 32.30 14.35 -5.49
CA LEU A 29 31.21 15.03 -6.16
C LEU A 29 31.70 15.78 -7.41
N ILE A 30 32.83 16.48 -7.33
CA ILE A 30 33.44 17.17 -8.47
C ILE A 30 33.81 16.17 -9.58
N LYS A 31 34.37 15.00 -9.23
CA LYS A 31 34.66 13.93 -10.20
C LYS A 31 33.40 13.32 -10.82
N GLN A 32 32.23 13.54 -10.23
CA GLN A 32 30.92 13.16 -10.75
C GLN A 32 30.21 14.32 -11.47
N ASP A 33 30.92 15.39 -11.78
CA ASP A 33 30.41 16.62 -12.41
C ASP A 33 29.36 17.35 -11.55
N ILE A 34 29.44 17.22 -10.23
CA ILE A 34 28.59 17.92 -9.27
C ILE A 34 29.47 18.94 -8.53
N VAL A 35 29.27 20.22 -8.83
CA VAL A 35 29.97 21.33 -8.18
C VAL A 35 28.95 22.15 -7.40
N PRO A 36 29.01 22.18 -6.05
CA PRO A 36 28.10 23.00 -5.25
C PRO A 36 28.45 24.49 -5.39
N GLU A 37 27.46 25.36 -5.30
CA GLU A 37 27.68 26.82 -5.33
C GLU A 37 28.22 27.35 -3.99
N LYS A 38 27.71 26.79 -2.88
CA LYS A 38 28.08 27.15 -1.50
C LYS A 38 28.26 25.90 -0.63
N ILE A 39 29.25 25.95 0.26
CA ILE A 39 29.52 24.94 1.29
C ILE A 39 29.44 25.60 2.65
N ALA A 40 28.48 25.19 3.47
CA ALA A 40 28.28 25.63 4.83
C ALA A 40 28.81 24.57 5.81
N ILE A 41 29.82 24.91 6.61
CA ILE A 41 30.42 24.01 7.61
C ILE A 41 30.04 24.50 9.02
N PHE A 42 29.19 23.74 9.69
CA PHE A 42 28.73 24.06 11.05
C PHE A 42 29.70 23.51 12.09
N THR A 43 30.23 24.37 12.96
CA THR A 43 31.20 23.97 13.99
C THR A 43 30.88 24.57 15.35
N THR A 44 31.13 23.81 16.41
CA THR A 44 31.31 24.39 17.74
C THR A 44 32.66 25.08 17.84
N GLU A 45 32.85 25.97 18.83
CA GLU A 45 34.13 26.67 19.01
C GLU A 45 35.32 25.71 19.12
N TYR A 46 35.12 24.58 19.80
CA TYR A 46 36.17 23.58 19.96
C TYR A 46 36.53 22.90 18.64
N ALA A 47 35.52 22.54 17.84
CA ALA A 47 35.73 21.95 16.51
C ALA A 47 36.41 22.93 15.55
N TYR A 48 36.01 24.21 15.62
CA TYR A 48 36.63 25.29 14.85
C TYR A 48 38.14 25.39 15.12
N LYS A 49 38.53 25.53 16.38
CA LYS A 49 39.96 25.65 16.74
C LYS A 49 40.73 24.38 16.37
N SER A 50 40.18 23.21 16.73
CA SER A 50 40.88 21.92 16.62
C SER A 50 41.05 21.41 15.19
N ASN A 51 40.09 21.65 14.30
CA ASN A 51 40.01 20.95 13.01
C ASN A 51 39.69 21.85 11.81
N TRP A 52 39.05 23.00 12.03
CA TRP A 52 38.81 23.97 10.95
C TRP A 52 40.06 24.79 10.67
N ILE A 53 40.63 25.39 11.71
CA ILE A 53 41.88 26.17 11.62
C ILE A 53 43.10 25.25 11.70
N GLU A 54 43.20 24.46 12.77
CA GLU A 54 44.31 23.51 12.95
C GLU A 54 43.95 22.13 12.44
N ASN A 55 44.95 21.26 12.39
CA ASN A 55 44.75 19.82 12.26
C ASN A 55 45.14 19.13 13.56
N LYS A 56 44.15 18.74 14.37
CA LYS A 56 44.39 18.12 15.68
C LYS A 56 45.09 16.75 15.61
N PHE A 57 45.13 16.11 14.44
CA PHE A 57 45.87 14.86 14.29
C PHE A 57 47.38 15.12 14.16
N ASP A 58 47.75 16.06 13.29
CA ASP A 58 49.15 16.37 12.98
C ASP A 58 49.24 17.84 12.54
N SER A 59 49.98 18.66 13.29
CA SER A 59 50.12 20.09 13.02
C SER A 59 50.89 20.42 11.73
N SER A 60 51.56 19.44 11.12
CA SER A 60 52.17 19.59 9.79
C SER A 60 51.14 19.52 8.65
N ARG A 61 49.92 19.09 8.94
CA ARG A 61 48.83 18.99 7.98
C ARG A 61 47.92 20.22 8.04
N PRO A 62 47.34 20.63 6.91
CA PRO A 62 46.39 21.73 6.86
C PRO A 62 45.12 21.38 7.66
N GLY A 63 44.52 22.42 8.26
CA GLY A 63 43.16 22.36 8.77
C GLY A 63 42.14 22.29 7.64
N LEU A 64 40.88 21.96 7.94
CA LEU A 64 39.83 21.83 6.93
C LEU A 64 39.59 23.13 6.13
N LYS A 65 39.75 24.30 6.77
CA LYS A 65 39.58 25.59 6.10
C LYS A 65 40.52 25.73 4.90
N GLU A 66 41.80 25.47 5.12
CA GLU A 66 42.83 25.60 4.08
C GLU A 66 42.58 24.61 2.94
N GLU A 67 42.25 23.35 3.27
CA GLU A 67 41.91 22.33 2.28
C GLU A 67 40.75 22.76 1.37
N LEU A 68 39.65 23.27 1.96
CA LEU A 68 38.48 23.69 1.19
C LEU A 68 38.71 25.00 0.43
N TYR A 69 39.47 25.96 1.00
CA TYR A 69 39.76 27.23 0.34
C TYR A 69 40.66 27.03 -0.89
N ASN A 70 41.67 26.15 -0.77
CA ASN A 70 42.52 25.78 -1.90
C ASN A 70 41.73 25.13 -3.05
N MET A 71 40.66 24.40 -2.74
CA MET A 71 39.75 23.84 -3.74
C MET A 71 38.80 24.91 -4.31
N SER A 72 38.26 25.77 -3.45
CA SER A 72 37.37 26.89 -3.79
C SER A 72 38.02 27.84 -4.81
N GLU A 73 39.29 28.23 -4.60
CA GLU A 73 40.02 29.10 -5.52
C GLU A 73 40.20 28.49 -6.92
N LYS A 74 40.27 27.15 -7.01
CA LYS A 74 40.47 26.44 -8.28
C LYS A 74 39.17 26.20 -9.04
N ILE A 75 38.08 25.98 -8.33
CA ILE A 75 36.83 25.45 -8.89
C ILE A 75 35.70 26.49 -8.89
N GLY A 76 35.73 27.46 -7.97
CA GLY A 76 34.83 28.60 -7.96
C GLY A 76 33.55 28.44 -7.13
N PHE A 77 33.61 27.77 -5.96
CA PHE A 77 32.51 27.67 -5.00
C PHE A 77 32.77 28.46 -3.72
N GLN A 78 31.74 28.87 -2.99
CA GLN A 78 31.88 29.59 -1.73
C GLN A 78 32.01 28.62 -0.54
N VAL A 79 32.81 28.99 0.46
CA VAL A 79 33.01 28.19 1.68
C VAL A 79 32.87 29.05 2.91
N GLU A 80 31.91 28.70 3.76
CA GLU A 80 31.59 29.44 4.98
C GLU A 80 31.60 28.52 6.19
N ASN A 81 32.04 29.08 7.32
CA ASN A 81 31.95 28.44 8.61
C ASN A 81 30.87 29.13 9.45
N ILE A 82 29.99 28.33 10.04
CA ILE A 82 28.89 28.81 10.87
C ILE A 82 29.06 28.26 12.26
N PHE A 83 29.11 29.15 13.25
CA PHE A 83 29.18 28.74 14.64
C PHE A 83 27.82 28.21 15.11
N ILE A 84 27.87 27.06 15.79
CA ILE A 84 26.73 26.48 16.48
C ILE A 84 27.11 26.17 17.94
N PRO A 85 26.17 26.28 18.89
CA PRO A 85 26.44 25.86 20.27
C PRO A 85 26.57 24.33 20.37
N GLU A 86 26.95 23.83 21.54
CA GLU A 86 27.15 22.41 21.80
C GLU A 86 25.81 21.63 21.92
N GLY A 87 24.72 22.34 22.23
CA GLY A 87 23.36 21.79 22.31
C GLY A 87 23.07 21.10 23.64
N TYR A 88 23.56 21.65 24.76
CA TYR A 88 23.39 21.05 26.08
C TYR A 88 22.01 21.29 26.70
N ASN A 89 21.24 22.23 26.16
CA ASN A 89 19.91 22.59 26.61
C ASN A 89 19.02 22.96 25.41
N GLU A 90 17.72 23.11 25.66
CA GLU A 90 16.72 23.37 24.63
C GLU A 90 16.96 24.69 23.87
N ASP A 91 17.37 25.75 24.56
CA ASP A 91 17.64 27.04 23.94
C ASP A 91 18.78 26.93 22.90
N GLU A 92 19.85 26.22 23.25
CA GLU A 92 20.95 25.93 22.33
C GLU A 92 20.49 25.07 21.13
N LEU A 93 19.59 24.09 21.34
CA LEU A 93 19.03 23.31 20.23
C LEU A 93 18.22 24.18 19.25
N TRP A 94 17.47 25.15 19.76
CA TRP A 94 16.76 26.13 18.93
C TRP A 94 17.69 27.11 18.22
N GLU A 95 18.81 27.49 18.83
CA GLU A 95 19.86 28.25 18.16
C GLU A 95 20.48 27.47 17.00
N ILE A 96 20.79 26.18 17.20
CA ILE A 96 21.26 25.30 16.12
C ILE A 96 20.23 25.25 14.99
N PHE A 97 18.95 25.05 15.32
CA PHE A 97 17.86 25.04 14.34
C PHE A 97 17.83 26.33 13.51
N LYS A 98 17.87 27.50 14.18
CA LYS A 98 17.83 28.82 13.53
C LYS A 98 19.06 29.05 12.65
N ASN A 99 20.25 28.70 13.14
CA ASN A 99 21.49 28.90 12.39
C ASN A 99 21.51 28.05 11.12
N ILE A 100 21.12 26.77 11.19
CA ILE A 100 21.02 25.92 9.99
C ILE A 100 19.96 26.47 9.03
N LEU A 101 18.78 26.83 9.53
CA LEU A 101 17.69 27.33 8.67
C LEU A 101 18.07 28.63 7.96
N ASN A 102 18.78 29.55 8.62
CA ASN A 102 19.17 30.83 8.05
C ASN A 102 20.17 30.71 6.90
N GLU A 103 20.97 29.65 6.88
CA GLU A 103 21.91 29.36 5.79
C GLU A 103 21.26 28.81 4.52
N LEU A 104 19.99 28.39 4.59
CA LEU A 104 19.25 27.87 3.45
C LEU A 104 18.45 28.99 2.80
N GLU A 105 18.53 29.16 1.48
CA GLU A 105 17.74 30.10 0.70
C GLU A 105 16.52 29.44 0.03
N GLU A 106 15.69 30.25 -0.62
CA GLU A 106 14.49 29.76 -1.28
C GLU A 106 14.84 28.93 -2.53
N ASN A 107 14.26 27.73 -2.64
CA ASN A 107 14.48 26.76 -3.72
C ASN A 107 15.87 26.09 -3.75
N ASP A 108 16.66 26.22 -2.67
CA ASP A 108 17.97 25.56 -2.57
C ASP A 108 17.93 24.05 -2.82
N GLU A 109 18.96 23.55 -3.49
CA GLU A 109 19.23 22.12 -3.67
C GLU A 109 20.33 21.68 -2.69
N ILE A 110 19.97 20.85 -1.72
CA ILE A 110 20.79 20.54 -0.55
C ILE A 110 21.47 19.18 -0.72
N ILE A 111 22.78 19.13 -0.50
CA ILE A 111 23.55 17.90 -0.27
C ILE A 111 23.99 17.91 1.18
N LEU A 112 23.69 16.85 1.92
CA LEU A 112 23.95 16.77 3.36
C LEU A 112 25.01 15.72 3.69
N ASP A 113 26.04 16.13 4.43
CA ASP A 113 26.98 15.22 5.10
C ASP A 113 26.57 15.04 6.57
N ILE A 114 26.30 13.81 7.01
CA ILE A 114 25.94 13.49 8.40
C ILE A 114 27.08 12.80 9.19
N THR A 115 28.30 12.77 8.65
CA THR A 115 29.41 11.94 9.17
C THR A 115 29.94 12.38 10.53
N HIS A 116 30.15 13.68 10.72
CA HIS A 116 30.80 14.21 11.92
C HIS A 116 29.88 15.13 12.68
N SER A 117 29.32 14.64 13.78
CA SER A 117 28.49 15.43 14.68
C SER A 117 28.20 14.70 15.99
N PHE A 118 27.52 15.37 16.93
CA PHE A 118 26.86 14.69 18.03
C PHE A 118 25.76 13.76 17.52
N ARG A 119 25.52 12.64 18.20
CA ARG A 119 24.56 11.61 17.75
C ARG A 119 23.14 12.14 17.48
N TYR A 120 22.73 13.21 18.16
CA TYR A 120 21.40 13.81 17.98
C TYR A 120 21.33 14.77 16.79
N LEU A 121 22.45 15.35 16.35
CA LEU A 121 22.47 16.45 15.40
C LEU A 121 22.04 16.05 13.97
N PRO A 122 22.34 14.84 13.45
CA PRO A 122 21.79 14.41 12.17
C PRO A 122 20.26 14.39 12.17
N MET A 123 19.65 13.97 13.27
CA MET A 123 18.19 13.95 13.43
C MET A 123 17.63 15.38 13.46
N LEU A 124 18.23 16.28 14.24
CA LEU A 124 17.82 17.70 14.26
C LEU A 124 17.97 18.36 12.89
N THR A 125 19.10 18.13 12.21
CA THR A 125 19.37 18.70 10.88
C THR A 125 18.38 18.19 9.84
N PHE A 126 18.04 16.89 9.90
CA PHE A 126 17.00 16.32 9.04
C PHE A 126 15.63 16.99 9.28
N ILE A 127 15.27 17.30 10.53
CA ILE A 127 14.05 18.06 10.85
C ILE A 127 14.10 19.47 10.27
N VAL A 128 15.21 20.19 10.43
CA VAL A 128 15.39 21.54 9.88
C VAL A 128 15.24 21.54 8.36
N ILE A 129 15.86 20.58 7.68
CA ILE A 129 15.78 20.46 6.22
C ILE A 129 14.33 20.17 5.79
N ASN A 130 13.63 19.25 6.48
CA ASN A 130 12.21 18.99 6.15
C ASN A 130 11.32 20.21 6.39
N TYR A 131 11.61 21.01 7.42
CA TYR A 131 10.94 22.29 7.61
C TYR A 131 11.24 23.24 6.43
N ALA A 132 12.51 23.39 6.04
CA ALA A 132 12.94 24.23 4.93
C ALA A 132 12.33 23.80 3.58
N ARG A 133 12.18 22.50 3.32
CA ARG A 133 11.46 21.97 2.13
C ARG A 133 10.05 22.53 2.01
N ILE A 134 9.39 22.78 3.13
CA ILE A 134 8.02 23.32 3.16
C ILE A 134 8.02 24.84 3.05
N VAL A 135 8.78 25.52 3.92
CA VAL A 135 8.72 26.98 4.08
C VAL A 135 9.57 27.76 3.08
N LYS A 136 10.68 27.17 2.61
CA LYS A 136 11.62 27.76 1.65
C LYS A 136 11.65 27.01 0.33
N LYS A 137 10.81 25.97 0.14
CA LYS A 137 10.76 25.17 -1.09
C LYS A 137 12.10 24.52 -1.47
N CYS A 138 13.00 24.33 -0.51
CA CYS A 138 14.26 23.63 -0.74
C CYS A 138 14.01 22.16 -1.15
N SER A 139 15.00 21.53 -1.77
CA SER A 139 14.99 20.11 -2.10
C SER A 139 16.25 19.42 -1.56
N LEU A 140 16.08 18.29 -0.87
CA LEU A 140 17.20 17.47 -0.42
C LEU A 140 17.58 16.51 -1.55
N LYS A 141 18.73 16.72 -2.17
CA LYS A 141 19.20 15.94 -3.33
C LYS A 141 19.96 14.70 -2.94
N ALA A 142 20.80 14.80 -1.92
CA ALA A 142 21.62 13.69 -1.48
C ALA A 142 21.97 13.76 0.00
N VAL A 143 22.18 12.58 0.60
CA VAL A 143 22.67 12.45 1.97
C VAL A 143 23.83 11.46 1.98
N TYR A 144 24.99 11.89 2.48
CA TYR A 144 26.21 11.08 2.53
C TYR A 144 26.71 10.85 3.95
N TYR A 145 27.36 9.71 4.13
CA TYR A 145 27.96 9.31 5.39
C TYR A 145 29.28 8.57 5.17
N GLY A 146 30.39 9.16 5.61
CA GLY A 146 31.72 8.54 5.59
C GLY A 146 31.90 7.58 6.75
N ALA A 147 31.74 6.28 6.50
CA ALA A 147 31.75 5.24 7.52
C ALA A 147 33.19 4.87 7.93
N PHE A 148 33.87 5.77 8.64
CA PHE A 148 35.23 5.54 9.14
C PHE A 148 35.28 4.41 10.18
N GLU A 149 34.23 4.26 10.97
CA GLU A 149 34.09 3.27 12.04
C GLU A 149 34.15 1.81 11.56
N VAL A 150 33.97 1.57 10.25
CA VAL A 150 34.13 0.25 9.64
C VAL A 150 35.57 -0.25 9.75
N LEU A 151 36.54 0.67 9.91
CA LEU A 151 37.94 0.37 10.20
C LEU A 151 38.18 -0.08 11.66
N GLY A 152 37.16 0.00 12.51
CA GLY A 152 37.22 -0.35 13.92
C GLY A 152 37.64 0.81 14.84
N PRO A 153 38.00 0.52 16.10
CA PRO A 153 38.35 1.53 17.09
C PRO A 153 39.54 2.37 16.64
N LYS A 154 39.46 3.68 16.85
CA LYS A 154 40.47 4.65 16.42
C LYS A 154 41.90 4.31 16.89
N SER A 155 42.06 3.69 18.06
CA SER A 155 43.36 3.21 18.56
C SER A 155 44.00 2.23 17.57
N ASN A 156 43.23 1.27 17.08
CA ASN A 156 43.72 0.21 16.20
C ASN A 156 44.02 0.77 14.82
N VAL A 157 43.21 1.72 14.35
CA VAL A 157 43.40 2.36 13.04
C VAL A 157 44.72 3.14 12.98
N LYS A 158 45.20 3.71 14.09
CA LYS A 158 46.51 4.39 14.12
C LYS A 158 47.68 3.48 13.75
N ASP A 159 47.58 2.20 14.10
CA ASP A 159 48.63 1.20 13.85
C ASP A 159 48.50 0.55 12.46
N LEU A 160 47.37 0.73 11.78
CA LEU A 160 47.19 0.26 10.40
C LEU A 160 47.99 1.14 9.42
N PRO A 161 48.70 0.55 8.44
CA PRO A 161 49.25 1.29 7.30
C PRO A 161 48.14 2.02 6.53
N ILE A 162 48.44 3.20 5.99
CA ILE A 162 47.46 4.07 5.32
C ILE A 162 46.77 3.36 4.15
N GLU A 163 47.48 2.47 3.44
CA GLU A 163 46.98 1.70 2.31
C GLU A 163 45.87 0.71 2.70
N LYS A 164 45.78 0.37 4.00
CA LYS A 164 44.76 -0.53 4.55
C LYS A 164 43.60 0.21 5.22
N ARG A 165 43.67 1.54 5.35
CA ARG A 165 42.62 2.35 5.99
C ARG A 165 41.54 2.75 4.99
N ASN A 166 40.86 1.78 4.38
CA ASN A 166 39.84 2.04 3.36
C ASN A 166 38.45 2.18 4.00
N ALA A 167 37.92 3.40 4.02
CA ALA A 167 36.63 3.72 4.61
C ALA A 167 35.58 4.02 3.51
N PRO A 168 34.44 3.31 3.47
CA PRO A 168 33.42 3.57 2.47
C PRO A 168 32.66 4.87 2.80
N VAL A 169 32.23 5.56 1.75
CA VAL A 169 31.18 6.59 1.83
C VAL A 169 29.86 5.92 1.45
N PHE A 170 28.86 6.00 2.31
CA PHE A 170 27.51 5.53 2.02
C PHE A 170 26.65 6.68 1.49
N ASP A 171 25.90 6.37 0.44
CA ASP A 171 24.82 7.20 -0.06
C ASP A 171 23.51 6.74 0.60
N LEU A 172 22.92 7.63 1.39
CA LEU A 172 21.69 7.41 2.15
C LEU A 172 20.46 8.03 1.47
N THR A 173 20.62 8.61 0.27
CA THR A 173 19.54 9.16 -0.55
C THR A 173 18.38 8.19 -0.77
N PRO A 174 18.57 6.86 -0.97
CA PRO A 174 17.45 5.93 -1.13
C PRO A 174 16.45 5.93 0.04
N PHE A 175 16.92 6.24 1.26
CA PHE A 175 16.04 6.33 2.43
C PHE A 175 15.21 7.62 2.44
N ILE A 176 15.72 8.68 1.83
CA ILE A 176 14.97 9.93 1.62
C ILE A 176 13.89 9.70 0.57
N ASP A 177 14.23 9.05 -0.55
CA ASP A 177 13.26 8.70 -1.58
C ASP A 177 12.15 7.79 -1.00
N LEU A 178 12.50 6.79 -0.20
CA LEU A 178 11.53 5.94 0.52
C LEU A 178 10.59 6.76 1.43
N PHE A 179 11.14 7.71 2.18
CA PHE A 179 10.36 8.59 3.05
C PHE A 179 9.37 9.45 2.25
N ASP A 180 9.82 10.03 1.13
CA ASP A 180 8.99 10.85 0.26
C ASP A 180 7.85 10.03 -0.37
N TRP A 181 8.14 8.81 -0.85
CA TRP A 181 7.13 7.89 -1.35
C TRP A 181 6.10 7.49 -0.28
N THR A 182 6.55 7.28 0.96
CA THR A 182 5.67 6.99 2.09
C THR A 182 4.67 8.11 2.30
N ILE A 183 5.15 9.36 2.37
CA ILE A 183 4.28 10.54 2.54
C ILE A 183 3.34 10.71 1.35
N ALA A 184 3.82 10.49 0.12
CA ALA A 184 3.02 10.68 -1.08
C ALA A 184 1.84 9.69 -1.17
N ILE A 185 2.09 8.41 -0.87
CA ILE A 185 1.03 7.38 -0.89
C ILE A 185 0.08 7.56 0.29
N ASP A 186 0.59 7.84 1.49
CA ASP A 186 -0.23 8.11 2.67
C ASP A 186 -1.20 9.27 2.41
N ARG A 187 -0.67 10.41 1.90
CA ARG A 187 -1.50 11.55 1.48
C ARG A 187 -2.52 11.16 0.42
N TYR A 188 -2.16 10.35 -0.57
CA TYR A 188 -3.12 9.89 -1.58
C TYR A 188 -4.25 9.07 -0.95
N LEU A 189 -3.95 8.19 0.01
CA LEU A 189 -4.96 7.39 0.70
C LEU A 189 -5.88 8.22 1.62
N GLU A 190 -5.35 9.29 2.22
CA GLU A 190 -6.09 10.19 3.12
C GLU A 190 -6.85 11.32 2.43
N THR A 191 -6.39 11.75 1.25
CA THR A 191 -6.96 12.92 0.54
C THR A 191 -7.45 12.64 -0.87
N GLY A 192 -7.13 11.48 -1.45
CA GLY A 192 -7.39 11.16 -2.85
C GLY A 192 -6.68 12.02 -3.88
N ASP A 193 -5.71 12.87 -3.48
CA ASP A 193 -4.91 13.66 -4.40
C ASP A 193 -3.62 12.93 -4.79
N ALA A 194 -3.49 12.60 -6.08
CA ALA A 194 -2.33 11.88 -6.62
C ALA A 194 -1.15 12.80 -7.02
N SER A 195 -1.24 14.12 -6.83
CA SER A 195 -0.24 15.08 -7.33
C SER A 195 1.18 14.81 -6.83
N ASN A 196 1.34 14.43 -5.56
CA ASN A 196 2.66 14.09 -5.01
C ASN A 196 3.24 12.82 -5.64
N VAL A 197 2.40 11.81 -5.85
CA VAL A 197 2.78 10.55 -6.50
C VAL A 197 3.21 10.79 -7.94
N GLU A 198 2.49 11.66 -8.67
CA GLU A 198 2.84 12.07 -10.04
C GLU A 198 4.21 12.75 -10.09
N ASN A 199 4.46 13.71 -9.21
CA ASN A 199 5.74 14.43 -9.16
C ASN A 199 6.92 13.49 -8.84
N LEU A 200 6.76 12.61 -7.86
CA LEU A 200 7.79 11.61 -7.52
C LEU A 200 8.02 10.63 -8.67
N THR A 201 6.96 10.17 -9.32
CA THR A 201 7.03 9.29 -10.49
C THR A 201 7.83 9.94 -11.62
N LEU A 202 7.55 11.21 -11.93
CA LEU A 202 8.29 11.94 -12.96
C LEU A 202 9.77 12.12 -12.61
N SER A 203 10.09 12.40 -11.34
CA SER A 203 11.47 12.49 -10.85
C SER A 203 12.20 11.16 -11.01
N GLU A 204 11.57 10.08 -10.57
CA GLU A 204 12.14 8.74 -10.59
C GLU A 204 12.35 8.23 -12.03
N ILE A 205 11.39 8.46 -12.92
CA ILE A 205 11.54 8.14 -14.36
C ILE A 205 12.73 8.89 -14.98
N LYS A 206 12.96 10.16 -14.59
CA LYS A 206 14.13 10.90 -15.07
C LYS A 206 15.44 10.26 -14.58
N LYS A 207 15.51 9.82 -13.31
CA LYS A 207 16.66 9.08 -12.78
C LYS A 207 16.90 7.78 -13.56
N ILE A 208 15.86 6.95 -13.71
CA ILE A 208 15.89 5.68 -14.44
C ILE A 208 16.38 5.88 -15.88
N ASN A 209 15.82 6.85 -16.61
CA ASN A 209 16.21 7.10 -17.99
C ASN A 209 17.65 7.61 -18.12
N LYS A 210 18.13 8.44 -17.18
CA LYS A 210 19.52 8.91 -17.15
C LYS A 210 20.49 7.74 -17.02
N GLU A 211 20.12 6.72 -16.24
CA GLU A 211 20.92 5.52 -16.07
C GLU A 211 20.85 4.53 -17.22
N ILE A 212 19.67 4.30 -17.80
CA ILE A 212 19.55 3.46 -19.00
C ILE A 212 20.48 4.00 -20.11
N ASN A 213 20.59 5.33 -20.23
CA ASN A 213 21.50 5.95 -21.18
C ASN A 213 22.99 5.80 -20.80
N LYS A 214 23.31 5.65 -19.51
CA LYS A 214 24.69 5.39 -19.02
C LYS A 214 25.08 3.91 -19.07
N SER A 215 24.15 2.99 -18.83
CA SER A 215 24.39 1.53 -18.73
C SER A 215 24.64 0.84 -20.07
N ILE A 216 24.60 1.57 -21.18
CA ILE A 216 25.18 1.12 -22.47
C ILE A 216 26.72 1.01 -22.35
N LEU A 217 27.35 1.58 -21.31
CA LEU A 217 28.80 1.58 -21.09
C LEU A 217 29.27 0.85 -19.82
N ASP A 218 28.42 0.50 -18.85
CA ASP A 218 28.82 -0.24 -17.63
C ASP A 218 27.67 -1.04 -16.98
N THR A 219 27.99 -2.20 -16.39
CA THR A 219 27.04 -3.21 -15.86
C THR A 219 26.52 -2.97 -14.43
N LYS A 220 26.78 -1.81 -13.81
CA LYS A 220 26.35 -1.51 -12.44
C LYS A 220 25.12 -0.57 -12.41
N THR A 221 24.01 -1.06 -11.86
CA THR A 221 22.78 -0.28 -11.57
C THR A 221 23.05 0.74 -10.46
N ASP A 222 22.62 2.00 -10.60
CA ASP A 222 22.81 3.04 -9.58
C ASP A 222 22.08 2.65 -8.27
N PRO A 223 22.69 2.87 -7.11
CA PRO A 223 22.08 2.64 -5.80
C PRO A 223 20.72 3.32 -5.56
N SER A 224 20.47 4.45 -6.23
CA SER A 224 19.31 5.33 -5.98
C SER A 224 18.01 4.94 -6.70
N ILE A 225 18.05 4.08 -7.72
CA ILE A 225 16.82 3.61 -8.39
C ILE A 225 16.01 2.71 -7.47
N LEU A 226 14.77 3.12 -7.22
CA LEU A 226 13.76 2.30 -6.57
C LEU A 226 13.06 1.39 -7.58
N PHE A 227 12.61 1.92 -8.73
CA PHE A 227 11.80 1.16 -9.71
C PHE A 227 12.56 0.82 -10.99
N LYS A 228 12.44 -0.41 -11.50
CA LYS A 228 13.10 -0.80 -12.76
C LYS A 228 12.28 -0.57 -14.02
N ASP A 229 10.96 -0.60 -13.91
CA ASP A 229 10.07 -0.37 -15.05
C ASP A 229 9.44 1.03 -14.94
N PRO A 230 10.01 2.04 -15.64
CA PRO A 230 9.48 3.40 -15.63
C PRO A 230 8.08 3.46 -16.25
N LYS A 231 7.73 2.53 -17.15
CA LYS A 231 6.42 2.50 -17.81
C LYS A 231 5.34 2.01 -16.86
N SER A 232 5.58 0.93 -16.12
CA SER A 232 4.62 0.42 -15.12
C SER A 232 4.37 1.44 -14.01
N LEU A 233 5.43 2.08 -13.51
CA LEU A 233 5.29 3.16 -12.52
C LEU A 233 4.48 4.34 -13.06
N LYS A 234 4.79 4.79 -14.28
CA LYS A 234 4.02 5.86 -14.94
C LYS A 234 2.55 5.51 -15.09
N ASN A 235 2.25 4.30 -15.57
CA ASN A 235 0.88 3.84 -15.75
C ASN A 235 0.10 3.82 -14.43
N LEU A 236 0.73 3.36 -13.35
CA LEU A 236 0.14 3.40 -12.01
C LEU A 236 -0.19 4.83 -11.61
N SER A 237 0.78 5.73 -11.65
CA SER A 237 0.60 7.15 -11.34
C SER A 237 -0.51 7.80 -12.17
N ASP A 238 -0.51 7.59 -13.49
CA ASP A 238 -1.52 8.13 -14.40
C ASP A 238 -2.92 7.60 -14.06
N SER A 239 -3.04 6.31 -13.70
CA SER A 239 -4.31 5.72 -13.29
C SER A 239 -4.81 6.20 -11.93
N MET A 240 -3.91 6.45 -10.97
CA MET A 240 -4.25 7.05 -9.68
C MET A 240 -4.79 8.46 -9.88
N LYS A 241 -4.08 9.29 -10.65
CA LYS A 241 -4.53 10.64 -11.01
C LYS A 241 -5.86 10.64 -11.74
N LYS A 242 -6.04 9.74 -12.71
CA LYS A 242 -7.31 9.62 -13.43
C LYS A 242 -8.48 9.29 -12.48
N PHE A 243 -8.28 8.37 -11.54
CA PHE A 243 -9.30 8.05 -10.53
C PHE A 243 -9.61 9.28 -9.66
N SER A 244 -8.57 9.98 -9.16
CA SER A 244 -8.73 11.24 -8.41
C SER A 244 -9.56 12.27 -9.15
N ASP A 245 -9.20 12.57 -10.41
CA ASP A 245 -9.86 13.58 -11.22
C ASP A 245 -11.34 13.22 -11.47
N ILE A 246 -11.63 11.95 -11.73
CA ILE A 246 -13.00 11.45 -11.91
C ILE A 246 -13.82 11.64 -10.64
N VAL A 247 -13.25 11.33 -9.46
CA VAL A 247 -13.94 11.49 -8.17
C VAL A 247 -14.16 12.97 -7.88
N PHE A 248 -13.13 13.81 -8.01
CA PHE A 248 -13.23 15.24 -7.74
C PHE A 248 -14.24 15.96 -8.64
N THR A 249 -14.42 15.46 -9.86
CA THR A 249 -15.36 16.03 -10.84
C THR A 249 -16.67 15.24 -10.98
N CYS A 250 -16.89 14.22 -10.15
CA CYS A 250 -18.09 13.37 -10.14
C CYS A 250 -18.41 12.73 -11.52
N ARG A 251 -17.42 12.24 -12.26
CA ARG A 251 -17.61 11.59 -13.58
C ARG A 251 -17.98 10.11 -13.44
N GLY A 252 -19.15 9.84 -12.87
CA GLY A 252 -19.62 8.50 -12.49
C GLY A 252 -19.53 7.46 -13.61
N SER A 253 -19.83 7.83 -14.86
CA SER A 253 -19.77 6.94 -16.02
C SER A 253 -18.38 6.39 -16.36
N GLU A 254 -17.32 7.04 -15.88
CA GLU A 254 -15.93 6.63 -16.13
C GLU A 254 -15.33 5.82 -14.97
N LEU A 255 -16.01 5.78 -13.81
CA LEU A 255 -15.49 5.20 -12.57
C LEU A 255 -15.03 3.75 -12.74
N THR A 256 -15.91 2.85 -13.20
CA THR A 256 -15.61 1.42 -13.31
C THR A 256 -14.39 1.14 -14.17
N ASN A 257 -14.25 1.85 -15.30
CA ASN A 257 -13.10 1.68 -16.19
C ASN A 257 -11.81 2.19 -15.55
N ALA A 258 -11.85 3.34 -14.87
CA ALA A 258 -10.69 3.89 -14.17
C ALA A 258 -10.25 3.02 -13.00
N ILE A 259 -11.20 2.52 -12.20
CA ILE A 259 -10.96 1.58 -11.09
C ILE A 259 -10.33 0.28 -11.60
N SER A 260 -10.90 -0.31 -12.65
CA SER A 260 -10.40 -1.54 -13.26
C SER A 260 -8.96 -1.38 -13.75
N LEU A 261 -8.65 -0.25 -14.40
CA LEU A 261 -7.30 0.07 -14.85
C LEU A 261 -6.34 0.29 -13.67
N LEU A 262 -6.75 1.05 -12.65
CA LEU A 262 -5.94 1.31 -11.47
C LEU A 262 -5.60 0.00 -10.74
N LYS A 263 -6.59 -0.86 -10.50
CA LYS A 263 -6.36 -2.18 -9.88
C LYS A 263 -5.32 -3.00 -10.66
N LYS A 264 -5.45 -3.08 -11.99
CA LYS A 264 -4.48 -3.78 -12.85
C LYS A 264 -3.08 -3.17 -12.73
N ASN A 265 -2.96 -1.85 -12.70
CA ASN A 265 -1.65 -1.20 -12.59
C ASN A 265 -1.02 -1.38 -11.20
N ILE A 266 -1.82 -1.44 -10.14
CA ILE A 266 -1.34 -1.81 -8.79
C ILE A 266 -0.76 -3.23 -8.82
N ASP A 267 -1.50 -4.19 -9.37
CA ASP A 267 -1.05 -5.58 -9.47
C ASP A 267 0.20 -5.70 -10.36
N ASN A 268 0.24 -5.02 -11.52
CA ASN A 268 1.41 -5.02 -12.40
C ASN A 268 2.67 -4.49 -11.71
N VAL A 269 2.57 -3.41 -10.93
CA VAL A 269 3.71 -2.89 -10.17
C VAL A 269 4.11 -3.94 -9.13
N LEU A 270 3.17 -4.49 -8.36
CA LEU A 270 3.48 -5.51 -7.35
C LEU A 270 4.13 -6.78 -7.92
N GLU A 271 3.65 -7.29 -9.05
CA GLU A 271 4.23 -8.45 -9.73
C GLU A 271 5.65 -8.16 -10.26
N ASN A 272 5.90 -6.93 -10.71
CA ASN A 272 7.22 -6.49 -11.15
C ASN A 272 8.18 -6.08 -10.00
N THR A 273 7.71 -6.05 -8.75
CA THR A 273 8.48 -5.57 -7.58
C THR A 273 9.33 -6.64 -6.87
N ILE A 274 9.69 -7.73 -7.55
CA ILE A 274 10.56 -8.81 -7.00
C ILE A 274 12.04 -8.36 -6.85
N HIS A 275 12.31 -7.06 -6.80
CA HIS A 275 13.65 -6.51 -6.56
C HIS A 275 13.85 -6.16 -5.07
N GLU A 276 14.97 -6.61 -4.50
CA GLU A 276 15.33 -6.43 -3.07
C GLU A 276 15.23 -4.97 -2.58
N ARG A 277 15.35 -3.99 -3.48
CA ARG A 277 15.30 -2.55 -3.17
C ARG A 277 13.89 -1.95 -3.08
N ILE A 278 12.87 -2.62 -3.63
CA ILE A 278 11.46 -2.20 -3.51
C ILE A 278 10.79 -2.84 -2.29
N LYS A 279 11.45 -3.82 -1.66
CA LYS A 279 10.94 -4.49 -0.46
C LYS A 279 10.50 -3.52 0.65
N PRO A 280 11.20 -2.40 0.93
CA PRO A 280 10.73 -1.41 1.91
C PRO A 280 9.44 -0.67 1.50
N LEU A 281 9.14 -0.56 0.20
CA LEU A 281 7.89 0.02 -0.31
C LEU A 281 6.74 -0.99 -0.35
N SER A 282 7.02 -2.30 -0.25
CA SER A 282 5.99 -3.35 -0.28
C SER A 282 4.83 -3.10 0.69
N PRO A 283 5.06 -2.76 1.98
CA PRO A 283 3.95 -2.52 2.90
C PRO A 283 3.03 -1.38 2.46
N ILE A 284 3.59 -0.33 1.84
CA ILE A 284 2.85 0.83 1.36
C ILE A 284 2.03 0.46 0.11
N MET A 285 2.62 -0.34 -0.79
CA MET A 285 1.90 -0.87 -1.95
C MET A 285 0.80 -1.85 -1.55
N ASP A 286 1.00 -2.63 -0.48
CA ASP A 286 -0.01 -3.52 0.08
C ASP A 286 -1.18 -2.74 0.69
N MET A 287 -0.92 -1.59 1.33
CA MET A 287 -1.98 -0.68 1.79
C MET A 287 -2.83 -0.18 0.62
N LEU A 288 -2.18 0.22 -0.48
CA LEU A 288 -2.87 0.64 -1.71
C LEU A 288 -3.71 -0.50 -2.29
N LYS A 289 -3.15 -1.71 -2.41
CA LYS A 289 -3.86 -2.89 -2.89
C LYS A 289 -5.07 -3.23 -2.03
N LYS A 290 -4.90 -3.32 -0.71
CA LYS A 290 -5.97 -3.62 0.24
C LYS A 290 -7.11 -2.59 0.15
N ARG A 291 -6.77 -1.33 -0.08
CA ARG A 291 -7.78 -0.27 -0.24
C ARG A 291 -8.62 -0.45 -1.50
N PHE A 292 -8.00 -0.79 -2.62
CA PHE A 292 -8.68 -0.99 -3.90
C PHE A 292 -9.23 -2.42 -4.09
N GLU A 293 -9.00 -3.33 -3.15
CA GLU A 293 -9.46 -4.72 -3.19
C GLU A 293 -11.00 -4.82 -3.22
N LYS A 294 -11.70 -4.03 -2.40
CA LYS A 294 -13.16 -4.03 -2.27
C LYS A 294 -13.90 -3.56 -3.52
N PHE A 295 -13.25 -2.78 -4.37
CA PHE A 295 -13.83 -2.32 -5.63
C PHE A 295 -13.97 -3.47 -6.62
N SER A 296 -14.98 -3.42 -7.48
CA SER A 296 -15.21 -4.43 -8.52
C SER A 296 -14.49 -4.09 -9.83
N PHE A 297 -14.04 -5.12 -10.55
CA PHE A 297 -13.50 -4.94 -11.90
C PHE A 297 -14.56 -4.56 -12.94
N SER A 298 -15.85 -4.82 -12.66
CA SER A 298 -16.93 -4.67 -13.64
C SER A 298 -18.27 -4.20 -13.07
N ASP A 299 -18.52 -4.39 -11.77
CA ASP A 299 -19.80 -4.01 -11.16
C ASP A 299 -19.82 -2.50 -10.85
N GLU A 300 -20.62 -1.77 -11.63
CA GLU A 300 -20.79 -0.32 -11.51
C GLU A 300 -21.35 0.09 -10.14
N TYR A 301 -22.26 -0.70 -9.56
CA TYR A 301 -22.95 -0.35 -8.33
C TYR A 301 -22.09 -0.62 -7.10
N ILE A 302 -21.33 -1.71 -7.08
CA ILE A 302 -20.25 -1.91 -6.09
C ILE A 302 -19.27 -0.73 -6.16
N ASN A 303 -18.86 -0.34 -7.37
CA ASN A 303 -17.91 0.76 -7.53
C ASN A 303 -18.48 2.12 -7.10
N VAL A 304 -19.76 2.40 -7.32
CA VAL A 304 -20.43 3.59 -6.79
C VAL A 304 -20.39 3.61 -5.25
N ILE A 305 -20.74 2.49 -4.60
CA ILE A 305 -20.75 2.39 -3.14
C ILE A 305 -19.35 2.53 -2.55
N GLU A 306 -18.37 1.80 -3.08
CA GLU A 306 -16.99 1.90 -2.61
C GLU A 306 -16.37 3.27 -2.91
N THR A 307 -16.79 3.94 -4.00
CA THR A 307 -16.38 5.34 -4.26
C THR A 307 -17.05 6.32 -3.29
N ALA A 308 -18.30 6.11 -2.89
CA ALA A 308 -18.96 6.92 -1.87
C ALA A 308 -18.29 6.73 -0.49
N LYS A 309 -17.90 5.49 -0.14
CA LYS A 309 -17.06 5.18 1.04
C LYS A 309 -15.72 5.88 0.94
N TRP A 310 -15.09 5.86 -0.24
CA TRP A 310 -13.88 6.63 -0.50
C TRP A 310 -14.05 8.11 -0.21
N CYS A 311 -15.11 8.73 -0.73
CA CYS A 311 -15.40 10.13 -0.49
C CYS A 311 -15.66 10.41 1.00
N TYR A 312 -16.38 9.53 1.70
CA TYR A 312 -16.61 9.65 3.14
C TYR A 312 -15.31 9.64 3.95
N ASP A 313 -14.45 8.64 3.71
CA ASP A 313 -13.17 8.47 4.42
C ASP A 313 -12.26 9.69 4.21
N ASN A 314 -12.31 10.30 3.02
CA ASN A 314 -11.50 11.45 2.62
C ASN A 314 -12.21 12.81 2.84
N LYS A 315 -13.34 12.84 3.56
CA LYS A 315 -14.14 14.05 3.83
C LYS A 315 -14.65 14.81 2.59
N MET A 316 -14.73 14.14 1.44
CA MET A 316 -15.27 14.65 0.18
C MET A 316 -16.80 14.52 0.14
N TYR A 317 -17.50 15.06 1.15
CA TYR A 317 -18.93 14.78 1.35
C TYR A 317 -19.80 15.17 0.15
N GLN A 318 -19.48 16.28 -0.53
CA GLN A 318 -20.22 16.75 -1.70
C GLN A 318 -20.11 15.76 -2.88
N GLN A 319 -18.90 15.25 -3.15
CA GLN A 319 -18.63 14.24 -4.16
C GLN A 319 -19.32 12.93 -3.80
N GLY A 320 -19.20 12.49 -2.53
CA GLY A 320 -19.82 11.25 -2.04
C GLY A 320 -21.34 11.25 -2.19
N LEU A 321 -22.00 12.36 -1.81
CA LEU A 321 -23.44 12.53 -2.01
C LEU A 321 -23.84 12.49 -3.48
N THR A 322 -23.11 13.21 -4.33
CA THR A 322 -23.42 13.29 -5.77
C THR A 322 -23.21 11.94 -6.46
N ILE A 323 -22.09 11.26 -6.22
CA ILE A 323 -21.79 9.96 -6.83
C ILE A 323 -22.82 8.91 -6.38
N LEU A 324 -23.18 8.92 -5.09
CA LEU A 324 -24.16 7.98 -4.54
C LEU A 324 -25.57 8.22 -5.12
N GLU A 325 -26.01 9.48 -5.18
CA GLU A 325 -27.32 9.85 -5.76
C GLU A 325 -27.42 9.41 -7.22
N GLU A 326 -26.46 9.84 -8.05
CA GLU A 326 -26.50 9.58 -9.50
C GLU A 326 -26.32 8.09 -9.80
N GLY A 327 -25.54 7.37 -8.99
CA GLY A 327 -25.38 5.92 -9.12
C GLY A 327 -26.65 5.15 -8.74
N LEU A 328 -27.38 5.58 -7.71
CA LEU A 328 -28.68 4.98 -7.35
C LEU A 328 -29.79 5.32 -8.36
N ILE A 329 -29.76 6.51 -8.95
CA ILE A 329 -30.66 6.84 -10.08
C ILE A 329 -30.38 5.92 -11.26
N ASN A 330 -29.11 5.71 -11.63
CA ASN A 330 -28.73 4.77 -12.68
C ASN A 330 -29.20 3.35 -12.36
N TYR A 331 -29.09 2.91 -11.11
CA TYR A 331 -29.60 1.62 -10.66
C TYR A 331 -31.10 1.46 -10.94
N VAL A 332 -31.89 2.49 -10.64
CA VAL A 332 -33.33 2.50 -10.95
C VAL A 332 -33.58 2.50 -12.46
N CYS A 333 -32.85 3.30 -13.23
CA CYS A 333 -32.96 3.31 -14.69
C CYS A 333 -32.74 1.90 -15.27
N ASP A 334 -31.69 1.19 -14.86
CA ASP A 334 -31.41 -0.17 -15.33
C ASP A 334 -32.53 -1.14 -14.94
N LYS A 335 -33.14 -0.99 -13.75
CA LYS A 335 -34.25 -1.84 -13.29
C LYS A 335 -35.55 -1.58 -14.06
N TRP A 336 -35.79 -0.34 -14.44
CA TRP A 336 -36.96 0.06 -15.22
C TRP A 336 -36.73 -0.04 -16.73
N ASN A 337 -35.56 -0.54 -17.16
CA ASN A 337 -35.16 -0.63 -18.56
C ASN A 337 -35.25 0.74 -19.28
N LEU A 338 -34.84 1.79 -18.57
CA LEU A 338 -34.72 3.16 -19.06
C LEU A 338 -33.29 3.42 -19.54
N ASP A 339 -33.17 4.32 -20.52
CA ASP A 339 -31.87 4.84 -20.94
C ASP A 339 -31.32 5.79 -19.87
N LYS A 340 -30.27 5.34 -19.17
CA LYS A 340 -29.59 6.14 -18.15
C LYS A 340 -28.80 7.33 -18.71
N PHE A 341 -28.68 7.51 -20.02
CA PHE A 341 -28.10 8.72 -20.62
C PHE A 341 -29.15 9.70 -21.12
N ASP A 342 -30.41 9.27 -21.23
CA ASP A 342 -31.51 10.13 -21.63
C ASP A 342 -32.01 10.97 -20.44
N LYS A 343 -31.94 12.29 -20.59
CA LYS A 343 -32.29 13.23 -19.52
C LYS A 343 -33.75 13.12 -19.11
N ASP A 344 -34.67 12.95 -20.06
CA ASP A 344 -36.09 12.96 -19.79
C ASP A 344 -36.51 11.67 -19.07
N GLN A 345 -35.94 10.52 -19.46
CA GLN A 345 -36.14 9.26 -18.77
C GLN A 345 -35.54 9.27 -17.36
N ARG A 346 -34.34 9.83 -17.15
CA ARG A 346 -33.78 10.02 -15.80
C ARG A 346 -34.66 10.91 -14.92
N ASN A 347 -35.24 11.97 -15.49
CA ASN A 347 -36.14 12.86 -14.75
C ASN A 347 -37.39 12.14 -14.24
N LEU A 348 -37.83 11.05 -14.89
CA LEU A 348 -38.93 10.22 -14.38
C LEU A 348 -38.59 9.61 -13.02
N VAL A 349 -37.35 9.13 -12.83
CA VAL A 349 -36.88 8.57 -11.56
C VAL A 349 -36.87 9.62 -10.46
N ALA A 350 -36.35 10.82 -10.75
CA ALA A 350 -36.34 11.94 -9.81
C ALA A 350 -37.76 12.41 -9.45
N ALA A 351 -38.64 12.52 -10.44
CA ALA A 351 -40.04 12.89 -10.21
C ALA A 351 -40.77 11.83 -9.38
N TYR A 352 -40.56 10.54 -9.68
CA TYR A 352 -41.17 9.44 -8.94
C TYR A 352 -40.70 9.39 -7.49
N THR A 353 -39.40 9.59 -7.26
CA THR A 353 -38.81 9.74 -5.92
C THR A 353 -39.55 10.80 -5.08
N HIS A 354 -39.85 11.95 -5.67
CA HIS A 354 -40.62 13.01 -5.01
C HIS A 354 -42.08 12.62 -4.74
N ILE A 355 -42.72 11.91 -5.67
CA ILE A 355 -44.12 11.46 -5.53
C ILE A 355 -44.23 10.46 -4.37
N VAL A 356 -43.40 9.42 -4.36
CA VAL A 356 -43.38 8.38 -3.32
C VAL A 356 -43.25 9.02 -1.94
N ASN A 357 -42.25 9.89 -1.75
CA ASN A 357 -41.94 10.42 -0.42
C ASN A 357 -42.89 11.56 0.02
N ARG A 358 -43.36 12.44 -0.88
CA ARG A 358 -44.29 13.52 -0.51
C ARG A 358 -45.71 13.06 -0.30
N ASN A 359 -46.16 12.09 -1.10
CA ASN A 359 -47.53 11.59 -1.03
C ASN A 359 -47.64 10.36 -0.13
N ASN A 360 -46.51 9.86 0.40
CA ASN A 360 -46.43 8.67 1.27
C ASN A 360 -47.11 7.45 0.61
N ILE A 361 -46.78 7.21 -0.65
CA ILE A 361 -47.32 6.11 -1.48
C ILE A 361 -46.30 4.98 -1.53
N ASP A 362 -46.76 3.73 -1.54
CA ASP A 362 -45.89 2.57 -1.76
C ASP A 362 -45.27 2.57 -3.16
N ALA A 363 -43.96 2.39 -3.20
CA ALA A 363 -43.18 2.29 -4.42
C ALA A 363 -43.57 1.05 -5.22
N HIS A 364 -43.62 1.19 -6.54
CA HIS A 364 -43.76 0.09 -7.48
C HIS A 364 -42.54 -0.80 -7.40
N TYR A 365 -42.69 -1.90 -6.66
CA TYR A 365 -41.62 -2.85 -6.39
C TYR A 365 -41.53 -3.94 -7.46
N GLU A 366 -42.51 -4.06 -8.37
CA GLU A 366 -42.61 -5.16 -9.33
C GLU A 366 -41.41 -5.25 -10.29
N PHE A 367 -40.69 -4.13 -10.49
CA PHE A 367 -39.51 -4.03 -11.35
C PHE A 367 -38.18 -4.23 -10.59
N PHE A 368 -38.26 -4.29 -9.27
CA PHE A 368 -37.12 -4.49 -8.41
C PHE A 368 -37.31 -5.86 -7.76
N GLU A 369 -36.43 -6.82 -8.04
CA GLU A 369 -36.45 -8.15 -7.42
C GLU A 369 -36.14 -8.05 -5.90
N MET A 370 -36.95 -7.31 -5.13
CA MET A 370 -36.78 -6.94 -3.74
C MET A 370 -38.14 -6.76 -3.07
N GLU A 371 -38.14 -6.85 -1.74
CA GLU A 371 -39.34 -6.63 -0.92
C GLU A 371 -39.88 -5.19 -1.04
N PRO A 372 -41.21 -4.98 -0.97
CA PRO A 372 -41.83 -3.65 -1.07
C PRO A 372 -41.23 -2.63 -0.12
N LYS A 373 -40.88 -3.06 1.10
CA LYS A 373 -40.23 -2.22 2.11
C LYS A 373 -38.87 -1.69 1.65
N LYS A 374 -38.10 -2.48 0.91
CA LYS A 374 -36.78 -2.07 0.37
C LYS A 374 -36.94 -1.11 -0.80
N ALA A 375 -37.92 -1.33 -1.67
CA ALA A 375 -38.24 -0.38 -2.73
C ALA A 375 -38.62 0.99 -2.14
N ASN A 376 -39.48 1.01 -1.13
CA ASN A 376 -39.80 2.22 -0.37
C ASN A 376 -38.56 2.88 0.26
N ASP A 377 -37.67 2.08 0.86
CA ASP A 377 -36.44 2.58 1.45
C ASP A 377 -35.50 3.20 0.41
N LEU A 378 -35.38 2.62 -0.78
CA LEU A 378 -34.58 3.14 -1.89
C LEU A 378 -35.04 4.53 -2.34
N PHE A 379 -36.34 4.72 -2.58
CA PHE A 379 -36.86 6.03 -2.99
C PHE A 379 -36.82 7.05 -1.85
N THR A 380 -37.04 6.62 -0.61
CA THR A 380 -36.85 7.48 0.57
C THR A 380 -35.38 7.91 0.70
N LEU A 381 -34.45 6.99 0.47
CA LEU A 381 -33.01 7.24 0.47
C LEU A 381 -32.63 8.25 -0.63
N LEU A 382 -33.04 8.03 -1.87
CA LEU A 382 -32.80 8.94 -2.99
C LEU A 382 -33.31 10.36 -2.70
N TYR A 383 -34.51 10.50 -2.15
CA TYR A 383 -35.07 11.80 -1.78
C TYR A 383 -34.18 12.53 -0.75
N ASN A 384 -33.75 11.80 0.29
CA ASN A 384 -32.96 12.39 1.37
C ASN A 384 -31.54 12.76 0.93
N ILE A 385 -30.91 11.93 0.09
CA ILE A 385 -29.61 12.25 -0.52
C ILE A 385 -29.76 13.53 -1.35
N GLY A 386 -30.76 13.61 -2.23
CA GLY A 386 -30.96 14.76 -3.10
C GLY A 386 -31.20 16.07 -2.34
N ASP A 387 -31.98 16.07 -1.26
CA ASP A 387 -32.17 17.28 -0.43
C ASP A 387 -30.85 17.74 0.22
N LEU A 388 -30.08 16.82 0.79
CA LEU A 388 -28.81 17.13 1.46
C LEU A 388 -27.70 17.51 0.46
N ARG A 389 -27.66 16.86 -0.70
CA ARG A 389 -26.74 17.16 -1.81
C ARG A 389 -27.01 18.55 -2.38
N ASN A 390 -28.28 18.93 -2.53
CA ASN A 390 -28.65 20.27 -2.96
C ASN A 390 -28.28 21.34 -1.91
N ASP A 391 -28.43 21.03 -0.61
CA ASP A 391 -28.00 21.90 0.49
C ASP A 391 -26.52 22.30 0.37
N ILE A 392 -25.63 21.30 0.26
CA ILE A 392 -24.18 21.53 0.16
C ILE A 392 -23.78 22.21 -1.15
N ASN A 393 -24.42 21.86 -2.28
CA ASN A 393 -24.15 22.49 -3.57
C ASN A 393 -24.59 23.96 -3.62
N HIS A 394 -25.64 24.32 -2.89
CA HIS A 394 -26.08 25.70 -2.74
C HIS A 394 -25.37 26.42 -1.58
N ALA A 395 -24.30 25.85 -1.04
CA ALA A 395 -23.49 26.41 0.05
C ALA A 395 -24.32 26.84 1.27
N GLY A 396 -25.43 26.14 1.55
CA GLY A 396 -26.32 26.47 2.67
C GLY A 396 -27.19 27.72 2.48
N TRP A 397 -27.30 28.30 1.28
CA TRP A 397 -28.14 29.47 1.00
C TRP A 397 -29.64 29.08 0.89
N ARG A 398 -30.19 28.49 1.96
CA ARG A 398 -31.60 28.08 2.07
C ARG A 398 -32.14 28.28 3.48
N LYS A 399 -33.47 28.40 3.60
CA LYS A 399 -34.15 28.71 4.88
C LYS A 399 -33.86 27.72 6.02
N LYS A 400 -33.55 26.46 5.70
CA LYS A 400 -33.25 25.39 6.66
C LYS A 400 -31.97 24.65 6.26
N ALA A 401 -30.86 25.39 6.23
CA ALA A 401 -29.56 24.81 5.92
C ALA A 401 -29.19 23.71 6.93
N ALA A 402 -28.61 22.62 6.44
CA ALA A 402 -28.11 21.54 7.28
C ALA A 402 -26.96 22.03 8.17
N ARG A 403 -26.78 21.37 9.33
CA ARG A 403 -25.61 21.64 10.19
C ARG A 403 -24.38 20.95 9.59
N ILE A 404 -23.20 21.48 9.87
CA ILE A 404 -21.92 20.93 9.39
C ILE A 404 -21.79 19.43 9.72
N SER A 405 -22.14 19.03 10.95
CA SER A 405 -22.05 17.64 11.40
C SER A 405 -23.03 16.69 10.69
N THR A 406 -24.07 17.22 10.04
CA THR A 406 -25.09 16.41 9.36
C THR A 406 -24.51 15.67 8.17
N PHE A 407 -23.64 16.30 7.38
CA PHE A 407 -23.10 15.72 6.15
C PHE A 407 -22.34 14.41 6.39
N GLU A 408 -21.46 14.39 7.40
CA GLU A 408 -20.71 13.19 7.77
C GLU A 408 -21.66 12.06 8.23
N SER A 409 -22.54 12.34 9.21
CA SER A 409 -23.45 11.33 9.75
C SER A 409 -24.43 10.79 8.71
N SER A 410 -24.95 11.67 7.85
CA SER A 410 -25.94 11.31 6.84
C SER A 410 -25.31 10.57 5.67
N LEU A 411 -24.13 10.98 5.17
CA LEU A 411 -23.46 10.23 4.12
C LEU A 411 -23.13 8.80 4.58
N LYS A 412 -22.69 8.63 5.83
CA LYS A 412 -22.48 7.29 6.41
C LYS A 412 -23.75 6.46 6.44
N ASP A 413 -24.87 7.01 6.91
CA ASP A 413 -26.18 6.34 6.92
C ASP A 413 -26.62 5.97 5.49
N PHE A 414 -26.50 6.91 4.56
CA PHE A 414 -26.89 6.71 3.17
C PHE A 414 -26.08 5.62 2.49
N ILE A 415 -24.76 5.58 2.72
CA ILE A 415 -23.90 4.50 2.23
C ILE A 415 -24.36 3.17 2.79
N ASN A 416 -24.59 3.05 4.10
CA ASN A 416 -25.00 1.79 4.73
C ASN A 416 -26.36 1.28 4.19
N ARG A 417 -27.31 2.20 3.96
CA ARG A 417 -28.63 1.86 3.39
C ARG A 417 -28.52 1.45 1.93
N ALA A 418 -27.75 2.20 1.14
CA ALA A 418 -27.49 1.86 -0.25
C ALA A 418 -26.76 0.51 -0.38
N GLU A 419 -25.82 0.25 0.54
CA GLU A 419 -25.13 -1.02 0.68
C GLU A 419 -26.10 -2.15 1.00
N ALA A 420 -27.02 -1.99 1.95
CA ALA A 420 -28.05 -3.00 2.19
C ALA A 420 -28.91 -3.26 0.94
N ILE A 421 -29.33 -2.22 0.22
CA ILE A 421 -30.16 -2.36 -0.98
C ILE A 421 -29.41 -3.06 -2.13
N ILE A 422 -28.14 -2.71 -2.37
CA ILE A 422 -27.34 -3.22 -3.49
C ILE A 422 -26.65 -4.54 -3.12
N TYR A 423 -26.01 -4.62 -1.95
CA TYR A 423 -25.28 -5.80 -1.48
C TYR A 423 -26.17 -6.85 -0.84
N GLU A 424 -27.45 -6.67 -0.54
CA GLU A 424 -28.33 -7.84 -0.27
C GLU A 424 -28.73 -8.60 -1.56
N ARG A 425 -28.15 -8.21 -2.72
CA ARG A 425 -27.93 -9.16 -3.84
C ARG A 425 -26.71 -10.08 -3.62
N SER A 426 -25.88 -9.79 -2.61
CA SER A 426 -24.57 -10.40 -2.30
C SER A 426 -24.46 -10.97 -0.87
N SER A 427 -25.28 -10.51 0.08
CA SER A 427 -25.66 -11.26 1.27
C SER A 427 -26.95 -11.98 0.95
N PRO A 428 -27.00 -13.32 1.05
CA PRO A 428 -28.20 -14.08 0.78
C PRO A 428 -29.21 -13.75 1.87
N ASP A 429 -30.09 -12.80 1.55
CA ASP A 429 -31.27 -12.56 2.34
C ASP A 429 -32.11 -13.83 2.34
N SER A 430 -32.74 -14.06 3.47
CA SER A 430 -33.33 -15.32 3.91
C SER A 430 -34.57 -15.73 3.12
N ASN A 431 -34.39 -16.12 1.86
CA ASN A 431 -35.31 -16.93 1.07
C ASN A 431 -34.55 -17.82 0.07
N SER A 432 -34.11 -18.97 0.58
CA SER A 432 -33.83 -20.21 -0.17
C SER A 432 -33.14 -20.12 -1.54
N THR A 433 -31.98 -19.45 -1.66
CA THR A 433 -31.01 -19.93 -2.65
C THR A 433 -30.46 -21.25 -2.13
N GLU A 434 -30.80 -22.33 -2.83
CA GLU A 434 -30.28 -23.68 -2.64
C GLU A 434 -28.77 -23.69 -2.34
N LYS A 435 -28.38 -23.81 -1.07
CA LYS A 435 -26.96 -23.91 -0.70
C LYS A 435 -26.44 -25.24 -1.19
N GLN A 436 -25.30 -25.23 -1.89
CA GLN A 436 -24.66 -26.45 -2.36
C GLN A 436 -23.39 -26.77 -1.58
N MET A 437 -23.04 -28.05 -1.52
CA MET A 437 -21.81 -28.53 -0.92
C MET A 437 -20.94 -29.23 -1.95
N LEU A 438 -19.73 -28.70 -2.17
CA LEU A 438 -18.67 -29.34 -2.94
C LEU A 438 -18.07 -30.50 -2.12
N LEU A 439 -17.91 -31.66 -2.73
CA LEU A 439 -17.44 -32.88 -2.07
C LEU A 439 -16.02 -33.23 -2.52
N ILE A 440 -15.01 -32.81 -1.74
CA ILE A 440 -13.59 -32.99 -2.03
C ILE A 440 -12.97 -33.95 -0.99
N PHE A 441 -13.31 -35.22 -1.11
CA PHE A 441 -12.84 -36.27 -0.20
C PHE A 441 -12.96 -37.66 -0.83
N SER A 442 -12.16 -38.62 -0.37
CA SER A 442 -11.96 -39.90 -1.07
C SER A 442 -12.99 -40.99 -0.78
N HIS A 443 -13.98 -40.75 0.09
CA HIS A 443 -15.01 -41.74 0.43
C HIS A 443 -16.41 -41.20 0.13
N LYS A 444 -17.44 -42.03 0.32
CA LYS A 444 -18.83 -41.62 0.13
C LYS A 444 -19.45 -41.20 1.45
N LEU A 445 -20.31 -40.19 1.42
CA LEU A 445 -21.13 -39.82 2.57
C LEU A 445 -22.04 -41.00 2.94
N THR A 446 -22.09 -41.33 4.23
CA THR A 446 -23.14 -42.20 4.76
C THR A 446 -24.49 -41.47 4.79
N ALA A 447 -25.60 -42.20 4.85
CA ALA A 447 -26.94 -41.60 4.94
C ALA A 447 -27.06 -40.65 6.15
N ARG A 448 -26.48 -41.02 7.29
CA ARG A 448 -26.45 -40.20 8.51
C ARG A 448 -25.67 -38.89 8.31
N GLN A 449 -24.50 -38.95 7.68
CA GLN A 449 -23.70 -37.75 7.39
C GLN A 449 -24.41 -36.79 6.44
N ARG A 450 -25.05 -37.35 5.40
CA ARG A 450 -25.86 -36.56 4.46
C ARG A 450 -27.00 -35.84 5.17
N GLN A 451 -27.72 -36.55 6.07
CA GLN A 451 -28.82 -35.96 6.84
C GLN A 451 -28.32 -34.82 7.74
N GLU A 452 -27.22 -35.02 8.48
CA GLU A 452 -26.63 -33.97 9.32
C GLU A 452 -26.25 -32.73 8.51
N ILE A 453 -25.64 -32.90 7.33
CA ILE A 453 -25.26 -31.78 6.46
C ILE A 453 -26.49 -30.96 6.03
N ILE A 454 -27.55 -31.65 5.58
CA ILE A 454 -28.80 -31.02 5.15
C ILE A 454 -29.41 -30.22 6.31
N GLU A 455 -29.49 -30.82 7.49
CA GLU A 455 -30.12 -30.19 8.67
C GLU A 455 -29.31 -29.01 9.20
N LYS A 456 -27.98 -29.18 9.33
CA LYS A 456 -27.07 -28.23 9.97
C LYS A 456 -26.72 -27.04 9.07
N PHE A 457 -26.38 -27.31 7.81
CA PHE A 457 -25.86 -26.29 6.89
C PHE A 457 -26.91 -25.84 5.86
N LYS A 458 -28.13 -26.42 5.90
CA LYS A 458 -29.24 -26.13 4.96
C LYS A 458 -28.85 -26.36 3.49
N ILE A 459 -28.07 -27.41 3.24
CA ILE A 459 -27.64 -27.81 1.90
C ILE A 459 -28.76 -28.55 1.17
N SER A 460 -29.08 -28.11 -0.05
CA SER A 460 -30.06 -28.75 -0.94
C SER A 460 -29.38 -29.59 -2.03
N LYS A 461 -28.13 -29.27 -2.39
CA LYS A 461 -27.42 -29.91 -3.52
C LYS A 461 -26.00 -30.30 -3.18
N PHE A 462 -25.57 -31.48 -3.62
CA PHE A 462 -24.21 -31.98 -3.43
C PHE A 462 -23.52 -32.10 -4.78
N ILE A 463 -22.40 -31.41 -4.95
CA ILE A 463 -21.62 -31.40 -6.20
C ILE A 463 -20.34 -32.21 -5.96
N LYS A 464 -20.13 -33.22 -6.80
CA LYS A 464 -18.94 -34.07 -6.75
C LYS A 464 -18.07 -33.82 -7.99
N PRO A 465 -16.74 -33.87 -7.88
CA PRO A 465 -15.88 -33.91 -9.05
C PRO A 465 -16.18 -35.15 -9.89
N ASP A 466 -15.72 -35.13 -11.15
CA ASP A 466 -15.71 -36.35 -11.95
C ASP A 466 -14.80 -37.43 -11.30
N PRO A 467 -14.97 -38.70 -11.68
CA PRO A 467 -14.20 -39.80 -11.10
C PRO A 467 -12.68 -39.65 -11.22
N ASP A 468 -12.18 -39.00 -12.28
CA ASP A 468 -10.76 -38.84 -12.53
C ASP A 468 -10.15 -37.83 -11.55
N LEU A 469 -10.84 -36.71 -11.30
CA LEU A 469 -10.46 -35.73 -10.28
C LEU A 469 -10.53 -36.30 -8.86
N LEU A 470 -11.54 -37.11 -8.54
CA LEU A 470 -11.62 -37.80 -7.24
C LEU A 470 -10.48 -38.80 -7.07
N ASN A 471 -10.11 -39.52 -8.13
CA ASN A 471 -8.97 -40.43 -8.11
C ASN A 471 -7.65 -39.68 -7.93
N LYS A 472 -7.51 -38.50 -8.56
CA LYS A 472 -6.37 -37.59 -8.40
C LYS A 472 -6.23 -37.11 -6.95
N TRP A 473 -7.34 -36.74 -6.31
CA TRP A 473 -7.38 -36.32 -4.91
C TRP A 473 -7.05 -37.48 -3.94
N ALA A 474 -7.54 -38.68 -4.24
CA ALA A 474 -7.31 -39.85 -3.39
C ALA A 474 -5.87 -40.37 -3.43
N ASN A 475 -5.13 -40.13 -4.52
CA ASN A 475 -3.78 -40.65 -4.76
C ASN A 475 -2.77 -39.52 -4.99
N ILE A 476 -2.70 -38.56 -4.08
CA ILE A 476 -1.69 -37.50 -4.13
C ILE A 476 -0.30 -38.13 -3.96
N PRO A 477 0.64 -37.93 -4.92
CA PRO A 477 1.97 -38.52 -4.84
C PRO A 477 2.77 -37.98 -3.63
N PRO A 478 3.40 -38.86 -2.83
CA PRO A 478 4.14 -38.45 -1.64
C PRO A 478 5.51 -37.82 -1.94
N ASP A 479 5.98 -37.90 -3.18
CA ASP A 479 7.29 -37.44 -3.67
C ASP A 479 7.24 -36.08 -4.37
N LEU A 480 6.08 -35.42 -4.41
CA LEU A 480 5.93 -34.08 -4.96
C LEU A 480 6.22 -32.99 -3.91
N GLU A 481 7.21 -32.14 -4.18
CA GLU A 481 7.57 -31.02 -3.31
C GLU A 481 6.56 -29.87 -3.37
N ASN A 482 5.96 -29.62 -4.54
CA ASN A 482 4.97 -28.55 -4.76
C ASN A 482 3.64 -29.10 -5.28
N LEU A 483 2.58 -28.95 -4.49
CA LEU A 483 1.25 -29.45 -4.80
C LEU A 483 0.39 -28.48 -5.62
N LYS A 484 0.80 -27.22 -5.83
CA LYS A 484 -0.05 -26.20 -6.49
C LYS A 484 -0.38 -26.57 -7.93
N GLU A 485 0.61 -26.98 -8.72
CA GLU A 485 0.40 -27.41 -10.11
C GLU A 485 -0.42 -28.70 -10.18
N TYR A 486 -0.16 -29.64 -9.27
CA TYR A 486 -0.93 -30.89 -9.18
C TYR A 486 -2.41 -30.63 -8.88
N LEU A 487 -2.72 -29.63 -8.06
CA LEU A 487 -4.09 -29.27 -7.66
C LEU A 487 -4.81 -28.31 -8.63
N ALA A 488 -4.17 -27.87 -9.71
CA ALA A 488 -4.72 -26.88 -10.64
C ALA A 488 -6.10 -27.28 -11.22
N ASP A 489 -6.29 -28.56 -11.56
CA ASP A 489 -7.57 -29.04 -12.10
C ASP A 489 -8.68 -29.05 -11.04
N ILE A 490 -8.34 -29.29 -9.77
CA ILE A 490 -9.28 -29.24 -8.65
C ILE A 490 -9.67 -27.79 -8.37
N ILE A 491 -8.71 -26.87 -8.41
CA ILE A 491 -8.94 -25.42 -8.33
C ILE A 491 -9.89 -24.97 -9.45
N LYS A 492 -9.61 -25.36 -10.70
CA LYS A 492 -10.46 -25.04 -11.84
C LYS A 492 -11.87 -25.61 -11.69
N TRP A 493 -12.00 -26.82 -11.15
CA TRP A 493 -13.30 -27.42 -10.87
C TRP A 493 -14.07 -26.64 -9.78
N ILE A 494 -13.39 -26.16 -8.73
CA ILE A 494 -13.98 -25.29 -7.70
C ILE A 494 -14.48 -24.00 -8.33
N ASP A 495 -13.70 -23.37 -9.22
CA ASP A 495 -14.11 -22.13 -9.91
C ASP A 495 -15.35 -22.32 -10.79
N CYS A 496 -15.47 -23.48 -11.45
CA CYS A 496 -16.63 -23.78 -12.27
C CYS A 496 -17.88 -24.18 -11.46
N SER A 497 -17.68 -24.74 -10.26
CA SER A 497 -18.75 -25.43 -9.53
C SER A 497 -19.24 -24.67 -8.30
N GLY A 498 -18.38 -23.90 -7.65
CA GLY A 498 -18.64 -23.20 -6.39
C GLY A 498 -18.98 -21.73 -6.58
N LYS A 499 -19.75 -21.19 -5.64
CA LYS A 499 -20.11 -19.76 -5.55
C LYS A 499 -19.94 -19.26 -4.13
N PRO A 500 -19.75 -17.94 -3.92
CA PRO A 500 -19.75 -17.36 -2.58
C PRO A 500 -21.02 -17.76 -1.79
N GLY A 501 -20.85 -18.22 -0.56
CA GLY A 501 -21.91 -18.73 0.32
C GLY A 501 -22.13 -20.25 0.27
N ASP A 502 -21.48 -20.97 -0.64
CA ASP A 502 -21.48 -22.43 -0.67
C ASP A 502 -20.58 -23.04 0.42
N TYR A 503 -20.71 -24.36 0.62
CA TYR A 503 -19.83 -25.12 1.50
C TYR A 503 -18.92 -26.06 0.70
N ALA A 504 -17.74 -26.37 1.23
CA ALA A 504 -16.86 -27.40 0.70
C ALA A 504 -16.48 -28.40 1.79
N LEU A 505 -16.88 -29.66 1.64
CA LEU A 505 -16.39 -30.75 2.49
C LEU A 505 -15.04 -31.21 1.96
N ILE A 506 -13.96 -30.86 2.64
CA ILE A 506 -12.58 -31.12 2.21
C ILE A 506 -11.92 -32.04 3.23
N GLN A 507 -11.48 -33.23 2.81
CA GLN A 507 -10.71 -34.16 3.64
C GLN A 507 -9.78 -35.02 2.79
N GLY A 508 -8.52 -35.15 3.19
CA GLY A 508 -7.54 -35.95 2.49
C GLY A 508 -6.13 -35.69 3.00
N ASP A 509 -5.18 -35.65 2.06
CA ASP A 509 -3.79 -35.26 2.33
C ASP A 509 -3.72 -33.90 3.04
N PHE A 510 -2.83 -33.77 4.03
CA PHE A 510 -2.76 -32.56 4.86
C PHE A 510 -2.33 -31.33 4.07
N GLY A 511 -1.33 -31.46 3.20
CA GLY A 511 -0.80 -30.34 2.42
C GLY A 511 -1.81 -29.87 1.37
N ALA A 512 -2.39 -30.79 0.63
CA ALA A 512 -3.43 -30.48 -0.35
C ALA A 512 -4.70 -29.91 0.31
N THR A 513 -5.09 -30.44 1.47
CA THR A 513 -6.23 -29.92 2.23
C THR A 513 -6.02 -28.46 2.60
N VAL A 514 -4.86 -28.09 3.14
CA VAL A 514 -4.59 -26.69 3.53
C VAL A 514 -4.68 -25.76 2.31
N LEU A 515 -4.09 -26.15 1.18
CA LEU A 515 -4.13 -25.35 -0.05
C LEU A 515 -5.55 -25.14 -0.60
N ILE A 516 -6.36 -26.21 -0.65
CA ILE A 516 -7.73 -26.11 -1.15
C ILE A 516 -8.64 -25.37 -0.17
N VAL A 517 -8.42 -25.54 1.14
CA VAL A 517 -9.16 -24.80 2.16
C VAL A 517 -8.88 -23.29 2.05
N ASP A 518 -7.61 -22.89 1.94
CA ASP A 518 -7.21 -21.50 1.70
C ASP A 518 -7.84 -20.94 0.43
N TYR A 519 -7.80 -21.72 -0.66
CA TYR A 519 -8.43 -21.33 -1.92
C TYR A 519 -9.94 -21.13 -1.79
N CYS A 520 -10.67 -22.05 -1.15
CA CYS A 520 -12.11 -21.93 -0.93
C CYS A 520 -12.47 -20.67 -0.13
N ILE A 521 -11.69 -20.33 0.90
CA ILE A 521 -11.88 -19.11 1.70
C ILE A 521 -11.72 -17.87 0.83
N SER A 522 -10.71 -17.83 -0.04
CA SER A 522 -10.50 -16.73 -1.00
C SER A 522 -11.67 -16.53 -1.98
N LYS A 523 -12.53 -17.56 -2.15
CA LYS A 523 -13.72 -17.55 -3.02
C LYS A 523 -15.03 -17.34 -2.25
N GLY A 524 -14.97 -17.12 -0.94
CA GLY A 524 -16.15 -17.01 -0.09
C GLY A 524 -16.93 -18.32 0.07
N ILE A 525 -16.28 -19.47 -0.12
CA ILE A 525 -16.83 -20.81 0.09
C ILE A 525 -16.39 -21.30 1.48
N THR A 526 -17.33 -21.73 2.32
CA THR A 526 -17.05 -22.16 3.70
C THR A 526 -16.52 -23.60 3.74
N PRO A 527 -15.24 -23.83 4.08
CA PRO A 527 -14.67 -25.16 4.14
C PRO A 527 -15.03 -25.87 5.45
N VAL A 528 -15.44 -27.14 5.36
CA VAL A 528 -15.79 -28.01 6.49
C VAL A 528 -15.12 -29.38 6.38
N TYR A 529 -14.99 -30.09 7.50
CA TYR A 529 -14.46 -31.45 7.58
C TYR A 529 -15.24 -32.32 8.57
N ALA A 530 -15.32 -33.63 8.32
CA ALA A 530 -15.93 -34.57 9.24
C ALA A 530 -14.97 -34.97 10.37
N THR A 531 -15.49 -35.10 11.58
CA THR A 531 -14.75 -35.62 12.74
C THR A 531 -15.22 -37.03 13.07
N SER A 532 -14.27 -37.90 13.41
CA SER A 532 -14.56 -39.29 13.80
C SER A 532 -13.96 -39.62 15.16
N GLN A 533 -14.72 -40.31 16.00
CA GLN A 533 -14.21 -40.96 17.20
C GLN A 533 -13.72 -42.35 16.83
N ARG A 534 -12.46 -42.65 17.15
CA ARG A 534 -11.88 -43.99 16.98
C ARG A 534 -12.08 -44.79 18.25
N LYS A 535 -12.76 -45.95 18.16
CA LYS A 535 -12.86 -46.94 19.23
C LYS A 535 -12.05 -48.17 18.85
N VAL A 536 -11.16 -48.60 19.75
CA VAL A 536 -10.42 -49.84 19.59
C VAL A 536 -11.16 -50.90 20.39
N ILE A 537 -11.60 -51.96 19.71
CA ILE A 537 -12.28 -53.10 20.34
C ILE A 537 -11.29 -54.26 20.29
N GLU A 538 -10.88 -54.72 21.47
CA GLU A 538 -10.03 -55.88 21.64
C GLU A 538 -10.92 -57.08 21.99
N GLU A 539 -11.07 -58.00 21.05
CA GLU A 539 -11.73 -59.28 21.29
C GLU A 539 -10.67 -60.35 21.51
N LYS A 540 -10.65 -60.93 22.71
CA LYS A 540 -9.75 -62.03 23.06
C LYS A 540 -10.45 -63.36 22.79
N SER A 541 -9.94 -64.12 21.82
CA SER A 541 -10.43 -65.47 21.52
C SER A 541 -9.26 -66.44 21.66
N GLY A 542 -9.25 -67.20 22.77
CA GLY A 542 -8.14 -68.10 23.12
C GLY A 542 -6.80 -67.35 23.30
N GLU A 543 -5.77 -67.81 22.60
CA GLU A 543 -4.42 -67.20 22.59
C GLU A 543 -4.29 -66.01 21.62
N THR A 544 -5.32 -65.71 20.83
CA THR A 544 -5.29 -64.63 19.83
C THR A 544 -6.09 -63.39 20.28
N ILE A 545 -5.49 -62.21 20.10
CA ILE A 545 -6.15 -60.91 20.30
C ILE A 545 -6.52 -60.35 18.93
N LYS A 546 -7.82 -60.19 18.67
CA LYS A 546 -8.31 -59.50 17.48
C LYS A 546 -8.58 -58.04 17.83
N ILE A 547 -7.74 -57.16 17.30
CA ILE A 547 -7.91 -55.71 17.43
C ILE A 547 -8.73 -55.22 16.23
N SER A 548 -9.97 -54.80 16.47
CA SER A 548 -10.79 -54.11 15.47
C SER A 548 -10.83 -52.60 15.76
N ARG A 549 -10.77 -51.78 14.71
CA ARG A 549 -10.82 -50.32 14.81
C ARG A 549 -12.15 -49.86 14.23
N GLU A 550 -13.02 -49.34 15.07
CA GLU A 550 -14.28 -48.74 14.66
C GLU A 550 -14.12 -47.22 14.60
N PHE A 551 -14.52 -46.61 13.48
CA PHE A 551 -14.56 -45.17 13.30
C PHE A 551 -16.02 -44.71 13.27
N LYS A 552 -16.42 -43.95 14.28
CA LYS A 552 -17.77 -43.41 14.39
C LYS A 552 -17.76 -41.91 14.06
N HIS A 553 -18.50 -41.50 13.04
CA HIS A 553 -18.72 -40.09 12.72
C HIS A 553 -19.37 -39.36 13.91
N MET A 554 -18.82 -38.20 14.27
CA MET A 554 -19.27 -37.37 15.40
C MET A 554 -20.00 -36.12 14.94
N MET A 555 -19.34 -35.27 14.14
CA MET A 555 -19.91 -34.02 13.62
C MET A 555 -19.08 -33.46 12.45
N PHE A 556 -19.66 -32.54 11.69
CA PHE A 556 -18.91 -31.65 10.80
C PHE A 556 -18.44 -30.38 11.52
N ARG A 557 -17.21 -29.94 11.25
CA ARG A 557 -16.61 -28.70 11.76
C ARG A 557 -16.13 -27.82 10.61
N GLU A 558 -16.20 -26.50 10.80
CA GLU A 558 -15.55 -25.53 9.93
C GLU A 558 -14.04 -25.52 10.21
N TYR A 559 -13.23 -25.29 9.17
CA TYR A 559 -11.81 -25.01 9.37
C TYR A 559 -11.66 -23.64 10.05
N GLN A 560 -10.83 -23.55 11.09
CA GLN A 560 -10.61 -22.33 11.88
C GLN A 560 -9.17 -21.85 11.74
N PHE A 561 -8.97 -20.53 11.64
CA PHE A 561 -7.67 -19.89 11.45
C PHE A 561 -7.45 -18.81 12.52
N PHE A 562 -6.20 -18.66 12.98
CA PHE A 562 -5.84 -17.64 13.97
C PHE A 562 -5.63 -16.24 13.40
N ARG A 563 -5.58 -16.09 12.07
CA ARG A 563 -5.44 -14.81 11.39
C ARG A 563 -6.80 -14.41 10.83
N ASN A 564 -7.42 -13.41 11.44
CA ASN A 564 -8.50 -12.59 10.86
C ASN A 564 -8.03 -11.14 10.85
#